data_AF-A0A359LX54-F1
#
_entry.id   AF-A0A359LX54-F1
#
_cell.length_a   1.000
_cell.length_b   1.000
_cell.length_c   1.000
_cell.angle_alpha   90.00
_cell.angle_beta   90.00
_cell.angle_gamma   90.00
#
_symmetry.space_group_name_H-M   'P 1'
#
loop_
_entity.id
_entity.type
_entity.pdbx_description
1 polymer ?
#
loop_
_entity_poly.entity_id
_entity_poly.type
_entity_poly.pdbx_seq_one_letter_code
_entity_poly.pdbx_strand_id
1 'polypeptide(L)'
;MAFFALPALSFGAFDLNFKCVSNNGGNSGICNTIQNQFKVSVSNGSNRVNFKFSNNIGVASSITRLFFDVPSGLLNLSSVAITGSGNGVSFSRDTQGNIMNLPGGNGIGFSSDLTALANSPTSQKGVNTATEWVNVAVGYGQGKTFANVQSALTGQNPSFRIGIHVQSIQPSGKSDAFVTFGDNPPQQVVPEPGTYAALVAGGMGLFVWLQRRRRLN
;
A
#
# COMPACT_ATOMS: atom_id res chain seq x y z
N MET A 1 -26.91 -1.03 28.69
CA MET A 1 -25.45 -1.14 28.47
C MET A 1 -25.11 -0.37 27.21
N ALA A 2 -24.54 0.83 27.34
CA ALA A 2 -24.07 1.60 26.20
C ALA A 2 -22.64 1.16 25.88
N PHE A 3 -22.43 0.51 24.73
CA PHE A 3 -21.10 0.28 24.19
C PHE A 3 -20.55 1.64 23.75
N PHE A 4 -19.64 2.21 24.54
CA PHE A 4 -18.79 3.30 24.08
C PHE A 4 -17.86 2.74 23.02
N ALA A 5 -18.22 2.89 21.75
CA ALA A 5 -17.29 2.71 20.65
C ALA A 5 -16.24 3.81 20.76
N LEU A 6 -15.02 3.44 21.19
CA LEU A 6 -13.88 4.33 21.09
C LEU A 6 -13.74 4.73 19.60
N PRO A 7 -13.64 6.03 19.27
CA PRO A 7 -13.34 6.44 17.91
C PRO A 7 -11.99 5.80 17.52
N ALA A 8 -11.98 5.06 16.42
CA ALA A 8 -10.75 4.50 15.87
C ALA A 8 -9.80 5.67 15.56
N LEU A 9 -8.72 5.75 16.32
CA LEU A 9 -7.64 6.69 16.05
C LEU A 9 -6.97 6.27 14.73
N SER A 10 -7.33 6.94 13.63
CA SER A 10 -6.65 6.81 12.34
C SER A 10 -5.34 7.58 12.40
N PHE A 11 -4.26 6.94 12.89
CA PHE A 11 -2.90 7.44 12.75
C PHE A 11 -2.25 6.96 11.44
N GLY A 12 -1.28 7.77 10.98
CA GLY A 12 -0.71 7.73 9.65
C GLY A 12 -0.07 6.39 9.28
N ALA A 13 -0.39 5.97 8.07
CA ALA A 13 0.18 4.85 7.35
C ALA A 13 0.04 3.45 7.98
N PHE A 14 -0.27 2.47 7.14
CA PHE A 14 -0.21 1.06 7.49
C PHE A 14 0.22 0.24 6.29
N ASP A 15 0.69 -0.97 6.53
CA ASP A 15 1.16 -1.84 5.46
C ASP A 15 0.23 -3.01 5.22
N LEU A 16 0.09 -3.40 3.96
CA LEU A 16 -0.57 -4.62 3.54
C LEU A 16 0.44 -5.54 2.85
N ASN A 17 0.30 -6.82 3.15
CA ASN A 17 1.04 -7.90 2.48
C ASN A 17 0.16 -8.55 1.41
N PHE A 18 0.82 -9.19 0.45
CA PHE A 18 0.16 -9.87 -0.65
C PHE A 18 0.11 -11.39 -0.43
N LYS A 19 -0.92 -12.03 -0.99
CA LYS A 19 -0.97 -13.48 -1.18
C LYS A 19 -1.02 -13.82 -2.66
N CYS A 20 -0.40 -14.92 -3.03
CA CYS A 20 -0.42 -15.46 -4.40
C CYS A 20 -1.86 -15.81 -4.85
N VAL A 21 -2.21 -15.48 -6.11
CA VAL A 21 -3.52 -15.83 -6.70
C VAL A 21 -3.45 -16.51 -8.07
N SER A 22 -2.27 -16.61 -8.68
CA SER A 22 -2.04 -17.36 -9.92
C SER A 22 -0.96 -18.42 -9.74
N ASN A 23 -1.00 -19.47 -10.55
CA ASN A 23 0.07 -20.46 -10.62
C ASN A 23 0.63 -20.57 -12.05
N ASN A 24 1.15 -19.45 -12.56
CA ASN A 24 1.79 -19.38 -13.88
C ASN A 24 3.32 -19.53 -13.78
N GLY A 25 3.87 -19.51 -12.57
CA GLY A 25 5.30 -19.68 -12.26
C GLY A 25 5.93 -21.01 -12.68
N GLY A 26 5.14 -22.03 -13.03
CA GLY A 26 5.60 -23.35 -13.48
C GLY A 26 6.36 -24.18 -12.42
N ASN A 27 6.58 -23.60 -11.25
CA ASN A 27 7.25 -24.21 -10.11
C ASN A 27 6.27 -24.13 -8.93
N SER A 28 5.68 -25.27 -8.58
CA SER A 28 4.62 -25.42 -7.58
C SER A 28 5.10 -24.99 -6.20
N GLY A 29 5.13 -23.68 -5.94
CA GLY A 29 5.58 -23.12 -4.65
C GLY A 29 6.24 -21.75 -4.74
N ILE A 30 6.84 -21.36 -5.87
CA ILE A 30 7.61 -20.11 -5.92
C ILE A 30 6.74 -18.87 -5.65
N CYS A 31 5.50 -18.88 -6.15
CA CYS A 31 4.55 -17.83 -5.91
C CYS A 31 4.25 -17.66 -4.40
N ASN A 32 4.12 -18.76 -3.65
CA ASN A 32 3.93 -18.68 -2.18
C ASN A 32 5.21 -18.25 -1.45
N THR A 33 6.38 -18.62 -1.96
CA THR A 33 7.68 -18.25 -1.37
C THR A 33 7.94 -16.75 -1.46
N ILE A 34 7.63 -16.13 -2.60
CA ILE A 34 8.02 -14.73 -2.85
C ILE A 34 7.00 -13.71 -2.35
N GLN A 35 5.75 -14.10 -2.04
CA GLN A 35 4.67 -13.16 -1.71
C GLN A 35 5.01 -12.19 -0.55
N ASN A 36 5.84 -12.63 0.40
CA ASN A 36 6.26 -11.84 1.56
C ASN A 36 7.25 -10.71 1.24
N GLN A 37 7.84 -10.73 0.04
CA GLN A 37 8.78 -9.69 -0.38
C GLN A 37 8.07 -8.44 -0.91
N PHE A 38 6.78 -8.55 -1.24
CA PHE A 38 5.99 -7.45 -1.77
C PHE A 38 5.20 -6.76 -0.65
N LYS A 39 5.21 -5.43 -0.65
CA LYS A 39 4.47 -4.63 0.31
C LYS A 39 3.85 -3.42 -0.34
N VAL A 40 2.63 -3.07 0.07
CA VAL A 40 2.03 -1.77 -0.19
C VAL A 40 1.82 -1.03 1.12
N SER A 41 2.43 0.14 1.23
CA SER A 41 2.22 1.06 2.34
C SER A 41 1.14 2.07 1.97
N VAL A 42 0.08 2.14 2.76
CA VAL A 42 -1.12 2.93 2.53
C VAL A 42 -1.11 4.11 3.50
N SER A 43 -1.05 5.35 3.02
CA SER A 43 -0.93 6.53 3.89
C SER A 43 -1.87 7.68 3.52
N ASN A 44 -2.19 8.51 4.51
CA ASN A 44 -3.07 9.66 4.31
C ASN A 44 -2.29 10.85 3.71
N GLY A 45 -2.73 11.34 2.55
CA GLY A 45 -2.23 12.54 1.89
C GLY A 45 -3.18 13.74 2.00
N SER A 46 -3.92 13.84 3.11
CA SER A 46 -4.95 14.86 3.40
C SER A 46 -6.22 14.75 2.57
N ASN A 47 -6.16 14.99 1.25
CA ASN A 47 -7.32 14.90 0.34
C ASN A 47 -7.27 13.68 -0.59
N ARG A 48 -6.27 12.82 -0.38
CA ARG A 48 -5.97 11.64 -1.16
C ARG A 48 -5.40 10.55 -0.27
N VAL A 49 -5.50 9.31 -0.72
CA VAL A 49 -4.74 8.19 -0.18
C VAL A 49 -3.55 7.92 -1.09
N ASN A 50 -2.41 7.59 -0.48
CA ASN A 50 -1.19 7.18 -1.16
C ASN A 50 -0.99 5.67 -1.00
N PHE A 51 -0.63 5.01 -2.09
CA PHE A 51 -0.27 3.60 -2.15
C PHE A 51 1.17 3.48 -2.65
N LYS A 52 2.09 3.23 -1.73
CA LYS A 52 3.51 3.05 -2.04
C LYS A 52 3.84 1.57 -2.13
N PHE A 53 4.18 1.12 -3.33
CA PHE A 53 4.55 -0.26 -3.61
C PHE A 53 6.05 -0.44 -3.53
N SER A 54 6.49 -1.56 -2.95
CA SER A 54 7.90 -1.90 -2.77
C SER A 54 8.12 -3.41 -2.92
N ASN A 55 9.36 -3.77 -3.27
CA ASN A 55 9.80 -5.15 -3.49
C ASN A 55 11.10 -5.38 -2.69
N ASN A 56 11.00 -5.93 -1.49
CA ASN A 56 12.14 -6.24 -0.62
C ASN A 56 12.84 -7.53 -1.09
N ILE A 57 13.58 -7.41 -2.19
CA ILE A 57 14.03 -8.54 -3.02
C ILE A 57 14.74 -9.63 -2.21
N GLY A 58 14.08 -10.78 -2.08
CA GLY A 58 14.73 -12.06 -1.80
C GLY A 58 14.92 -12.87 -3.08
N VAL A 59 13.92 -12.85 -3.97
CA VAL A 59 13.96 -13.47 -5.31
C VAL A 59 13.80 -12.40 -6.37
N ALA A 60 14.76 -12.35 -7.31
CA ALA A 60 14.75 -11.41 -8.42
C ALA A 60 13.43 -11.50 -9.21
N SER A 61 12.72 -10.36 -9.26
CA SER A 61 11.38 -10.22 -9.82
C SER A 61 11.06 -8.74 -10.00
N SER A 62 10.05 -8.45 -10.82
CA SER A 62 9.62 -7.10 -11.17
C SER A 62 8.15 -6.90 -10.91
N ILE A 63 7.75 -5.95 -10.06
CA ILE A 63 6.35 -5.49 -10.02
C ILE A 63 6.12 -4.63 -11.26
N THR A 64 5.28 -5.08 -12.19
CA THR A 64 5.09 -4.40 -13.47
C THR A 64 3.71 -3.82 -13.67
N ARG A 65 2.70 -4.30 -12.93
CA ARG A 65 1.35 -3.73 -12.97
C ARG A 65 0.70 -3.73 -11.59
N LEU A 66 -0.11 -2.73 -11.37
CA LEU A 66 -0.88 -2.48 -10.16
C LEU A 66 -2.35 -2.45 -10.54
N PHE A 67 -3.19 -3.16 -9.79
CA PHE A 67 -4.62 -3.26 -10.01
C PHE A 67 -5.35 -2.89 -8.73
N PHE A 68 -6.46 -2.19 -8.85
CA PHE A 68 -7.28 -1.79 -7.71
C PHE A 68 -8.72 -2.21 -7.99
N ASP A 69 -9.26 -3.06 -7.10
CA ASP A 69 -10.65 -3.45 -7.05
C ASP A 69 -11.32 -2.64 -5.94
N VAL A 70 -11.98 -1.56 -6.35
CA VAL A 70 -12.36 -0.45 -5.48
C VAL A 70 -13.88 -0.43 -5.32
N PRO A 71 -14.39 -0.42 -4.08
CA PRO A 71 -15.81 -0.20 -3.85
C PRO A 71 -16.27 1.12 -4.47
N SER A 72 -17.40 1.06 -5.19
CA SER A 72 -17.95 2.23 -5.87
C SER A 72 -18.08 3.43 -4.94
N GLY A 73 -17.62 4.59 -5.41
CA GLY A 73 -17.66 5.86 -4.68
C GLY A 73 -16.69 5.98 -3.50
N LEU A 74 -15.83 4.99 -3.23
CA LEU A 74 -14.81 5.10 -2.18
C LEU A 74 -13.69 6.08 -2.57
N LEU A 75 -13.25 5.99 -3.83
CA LEU A 75 -12.17 6.81 -4.40
C LEU A 75 -12.67 7.58 -5.63
N ASN A 76 -12.10 8.76 -5.86
CA ASN A 76 -12.26 9.49 -7.10
C ASN A 76 -11.22 8.99 -8.13
N LEU A 77 -11.59 7.98 -8.91
CA LEU A 77 -10.70 7.35 -9.90
C LEU A 77 -10.28 8.30 -11.05
N SER A 78 -10.92 9.46 -11.20
CA SER A 78 -10.47 10.50 -12.15
C SER A 78 -9.23 11.26 -11.66
N SER A 79 -8.96 11.23 -10.36
CA SER A 79 -7.88 11.99 -9.70
C SER A 79 -6.59 11.21 -9.49
N VAL A 80 -6.47 10.04 -10.12
CA VAL A 80 -5.30 9.16 -9.96
C VAL A 80 -4.05 9.83 -10.53
N ALA A 81 -2.97 9.81 -9.74
CA ALA A 81 -1.68 10.33 -10.15
C ALA A 81 -0.53 9.42 -9.67
N ILE A 82 0.47 9.21 -10.52
CA ILE A 82 1.77 8.69 -10.10
C ILE A 82 2.57 9.87 -9.55
N THR A 83 2.81 9.89 -8.25
CA THR A 83 3.34 11.09 -7.55
C THR A 83 4.81 10.99 -7.18
N GLY A 84 5.41 9.80 -7.37
CA GLY A 84 6.84 9.59 -7.17
C GLY A 84 7.22 8.14 -7.41
N SER A 85 8.51 7.93 -7.67
CA SER A 85 9.09 6.60 -7.82
C SER A 85 10.58 6.61 -7.48
N GLY A 86 11.13 5.43 -7.20
CA GLY A 86 12.57 5.23 -7.08
C GLY A 86 13.29 5.35 -8.42
N ASN A 87 14.62 5.42 -8.39
CA ASN A 87 15.41 5.50 -9.61
C ASN A 87 15.16 4.27 -10.51
N GLY A 88 15.05 4.47 -11.82
CA GLY A 88 14.76 3.39 -12.77
C GLY A 88 13.29 3.00 -12.88
N VAL A 89 12.46 3.26 -11.86
CA VAL A 89 11.03 2.94 -11.86
C VAL A 89 10.22 3.99 -12.61
N SER A 90 9.37 3.56 -13.53
CA SER A 90 8.52 4.45 -14.31
C SER A 90 7.17 3.80 -14.58
N PHE A 91 6.10 4.40 -14.03
CA PHE A 91 4.73 3.93 -14.19
C PHE A 91 3.85 5.01 -14.82
N SER A 92 2.84 4.57 -15.53
CA SER A 92 1.72 5.40 -15.99
C SER A 92 0.39 4.74 -15.63
N ARG A 93 -0.65 5.56 -15.53
CA ARG A 93 -2.02 5.06 -15.43
C ARG A 93 -2.39 4.40 -16.76
N ASP A 94 -3.06 3.26 -16.71
CA ASP A 94 -3.71 2.72 -17.89
C ASP A 94 -4.91 3.59 -18.25
N THR A 95 -4.82 4.29 -19.38
CA THR A 95 -5.91 5.10 -19.94
C THR A 95 -6.54 4.45 -21.16
N GLN A 96 -6.08 3.26 -21.55
CA GLN A 96 -6.67 2.52 -22.65
C GLN A 96 -8.01 1.98 -22.15
N GLY A 97 -9.11 2.30 -22.85
CA GLY A 97 -10.50 2.11 -22.37
C GLY A 97 -10.94 0.68 -22.05
N ASN A 98 -10.02 -0.29 -22.08
CA ASN A 98 -10.22 -1.66 -21.64
C ASN A 98 -9.30 -1.93 -20.43
N ILE A 99 -9.81 -1.64 -19.24
CA ILE A 99 -9.08 -1.96 -18.00
C ILE A 99 -8.92 -3.48 -17.94
N MET A 100 -7.69 -3.95 -18.13
CA MET A 100 -7.38 -5.36 -18.00
C MET A 100 -7.57 -5.81 -16.55
N ASN A 101 -8.13 -7.00 -16.36
CA ASN A 101 -8.22 -7.60 -15.04
C ASN A 101 -6.90 -8.26 -14.62
N LEU A 102 -6.72 -8.46 -13.31
CA LEU A 102 -5.59 -9.18 -12.75
C LEU A 102 -5.54 -10.62 -13.31
N PRO A 103 -4.37 -11.14 -13.73
CA PRO A 103 -4.24 -12.55 -14.09
C PRO A 103 -4.70 -13.47 -12.93
N GLY A 104 -5.62 -14.39 -13.21
CA GLY A 104 -6.23 -15.25 -12.18
C GLY A 104 -7.31 -14.57 -11.31
N GLY A 105 -7.51 -13.25 -11.45
CA GLY A 105 -8.44 -12.46 -10.64
C GLY A 105 -9.90 -12.91 -10.73
N ASN A 106 -10.36 -13.35 -11.91
CA ASN A 106 -11.73 -13.86 -12.08
C ASN A 106 -12.03 -15.06 -11.15
N GLY A 107 -11.04 -15.91 -10.86
CA GLY A 107 -11.22 -17.08 -10.00
C GLY A 107 -11.47 -16.75 -8.52
N ILE A 108 -11.15 -15.52 -8.11
CA ILE A 108 -11.38 -15.00 -6.75
C ILE A 108 -12.37 -13.83 -6.74
N GLY A 109 -13.09 -13.62 -7.85
CA GLY A 109 -14.03 -12.52 -8.04
C GLY A 109 -13.38 -11.13 -7.94
N PHE A 110 -12.09 -10.99 -8.23
CA PHE A 110 -11.40 -9.70 -8.30
C PHE A 110 -11.78 -9.00 -9.62
N SER A 111 -12.09 -7.71 -9.57
CA SER A 111 -12.38 -6.88 -10.75
C SER A 111 -11.64 -5.56 -10.67
N SER A 112 -10.78 -5.27 -11.65
CA SER A 112 -10.00 -4.02 -11.64
C SER A 112 -10.82 -2.83 -12.10
N ASP A 113 -10.90 -1.79 -11.27
CA ASP A 113 -11.48 -0.47 -11.61
C ASP A 113 -10.41 0.56 -11.98
N LEU A 114 -9.15 0.27 -11.61
CA LEU A 114 -8.00 1.10 -11.91
C LEU A 114 -6.76 0.24 -12.11
N THR A 115 -6.03 0.51 -13.18
CA THR A 115 -4.74 -0.13 -13.46
C THR A 115 -3.66 0.92 -13.65
N ALA A 116 -2.47 0.65 -13.12
CA ALA A 116 -1.24 1.36 -13.44
C ALA A 116 -0.17 0.36 -13.88
N LEU A 117 0.60 0.70 -14.91
CA LEU A 117 1.57 -0.19 -15.53
C LEU A 117 2.93 0.46 -15.64
N ALA A 118 3.97 -0.36 -15.54
CA ALA A 118 5.33 0.03 -15.84
C ALA A 118 5.46 0.38 -17.33
N ASN A 119 6.09 1.51 -17.59
CA ASN A 119 6.34 2.01 -18.95
C ASN A 119 7.31 1.10 -19.71
N SER A 120 7.35 1.20 -21.03
CA SER A 120 8.27 0.41 -21.85
C SER A 120 9.73 0.83 -21.59
N PRO A 121 10.68 -0.12 -21.48
CA PRO A 121 10.47 -1.57 -21.45
C PRO A 121 10.02 -2.06 -20.06
N THR A 122 8.94 -2.84 -20.03
CA THR A 122 8.08 -3.04 -18.86
C THR A 122 8.77 -3.66 -17.64
N SER A 123 9.54 -4.73 -17.81
CA SER A 123 10.20 -5.38 -16.66
C SER A 123 11.35 -4.54 -16.10
N GLN A 124 12.03 -3.74 -16.92
CA GLN A 124 13.14 -2.90 -16.47
C GLN A 124 12.68 -1.60 -15.81
N LYS A 125 11.44 -1.16 -16.07
CA LYS A 125 10.82 0.03 -15.46
C LYS A 125 9.86 -0.29 -14.33
N GLY A 126 9.66 -1.57 -14.02
CA GLY A 126 8.95 -2.04 -12.83
C GLY A 126 9.74 -1.80 -11.54
N VAL A 127 9.22 -2.30 -10.42
CA VAL A 127 9.91 -2.27 -9.12
C VAL A 127 10.76 -3.55 -8.98
N ASN A 128 12.06 -3.39 -9.18
CA ASN A 128 13.05 -4.45 -9.43
C ASN A 128 14.15 -4.57 -8.38
N THR A 129 14.21 -3.69 -7.38
CA THR A 129 15.22 -3.75 -6.32
C THR A 129 14.64 -3.31 -4.97
N ALA A 130 15.35 -3.63 -3.88
CA ALA A 130 14.91 -3.29 -2.51
C ALA A 130 14.84 -1.78 -2.23
N THR A 131 15.50 -0.95 -3.05
CA THR A 131 15.50 0.52 -2.92
C THR A 131 14.50 1.19 -3.86
N GLU A 132 13.92 0.43 -4.78
CA GLU A 132 12.93 0.90 -5.75
C GLU A 132 11.51 0.87 -5.19
N TRP A 133 10.69 1.82 -5.64
CA TRP A 133 9.30 1.94 -5.23
C TRP A 133 8.51 2.76 -6.25
N VAL A 134 7.17 2.69 -6.19
CA VAL A 134 6.27 3.58 -6.91
C VAL A 134 5.14 4.02 -5.99
N ASN A 135 4.76 5.30 -6.02
CA ASN A 135 3.64 5.83 -5.26
C ASN A 135 2.49 6.26 -6.18
N VAL A 136 1.33 5.64 -5.96
CA VAL A 136 0.07 5.98 -6.61
C VAL A 136 -0.78 6.76 -5.62
N ALA A 137 -1.21 7.96 -5.98
CA ALA A 137 -2.08 8.78 -5.16
C ALA A 137 -3.46 8.90 -5.80
N VAL A 138 -4.52 8.72 -5.01
CA VAL A 138 -5.91 8.77 -5.48
C VAL A 138 -6.73 9.62 -4.51
N GLY A 139 -7.47 10.60 -5.03
CA GLY A 139 -8.38 11.42 -4.24
C GLY A 139 -9.51 10.60 -3.65
N TYR A 140 -10.03 11.03 -2.50
CA TYR A 140 -11.20 10.41 -1.89
C TYR A 140 -12.46 10.65 -2.71
N GLY A 141 -13.40 9.70 -2.66
CA GLY A 141 -14.76 9.95 -3.09
C GLY A 141 -15.46 10.99 -2.22
N GLN A 142 -16.61 11.50 -2.66
CA GLN A 142 -17.34 12.53 -1.93
C GLN A 142 -17.72 12.06 -0.52
N GLY A 143 -17.35 12.85 0.49
CA GLY A 143 -17.59 12.53 1.90
C GLY A 143 -16.79 11.34 2.45
N LYS A 144 -15.83 10.81 1.68
CA LYS A 144 -14.95 9.72 2.12
C LYS A 144 -13.67 10.25 2.73
N THR A 145 -13.09 9.45 3.62
CA THR A 145 -11.89 9.78 4.39
C THR A 145 -10.90 8.62 4.35
N PHE A 146 -9.69 8.84 4.86
CA PHE A 146 -8.69 7.78 5.04
C PHE A 146 -9.22 6.61 5.88
N ALA A 147 -10.01 6.89 6.92
CA ALA A 147 -10.59 5.85 7.77
C ALA A 147 -11.55 4.94 7.00
N ASN A 148 -12.30 5.48 6.01
CA ASN A 148 -13.14 4.66 5.15
C ASN A 148 -12.31 3.75 4.25
N VAL A 149 -11.20 4.25 3.71
CA VAL A 149 -10.27 3.46 2.89
C VAL A 149 -9.62 2.36 3.71
N GLN A 150 -9.11 2.68 4.90
CA GLN A 150 -8.54 1.71 5.82
C GLN A 150 -9.54 0.61 6.16
N SER A 151 -10.77 0.96 6.55
CA SER A 151 -11.82 -0.03 6.85
C SER A 151 -12.16 -0.93 5.66
N ALA A 152 -12.13 -0.39 4.43
CA ALA A 152 -12.41 -1.17 3.23
C ALA A 152 -11.28 -2.15 2.88
N LEU A 153 -10.03 -1.81 3.22
CA LEU A 153 -8.84 -2.63 2.98
C LEU A 153 -8.60 -3.68 4.08
N THR A 154 -8.95 -3.37 5.34
CA THR A 154 -8.57 -4.18 6.51
C THR A 154 -9.76 -4.81 7.23
N GLY A 155 -10.98 -4.65 6.70
CA GLY A 155 -12.17 -5.30 7.26
C GLY A 155 -12.06 -6.83 7.19
N GLN A 156 -12.84 -7.54 8.01
CA GLN A 156 -12.90 -9.01 8.01
C GLN A 156 -13.25 -9.60 6.62
N ASN A 157 -14.03 -8.85 5.83
CA ASN A 157 -14.25 -9.10 4.41
C ASN A 157 -13.89 -7.83 3.65
N PRO A 158 -12.63 -7.66 3.21
CA PRO A 158 -12.19 -6.43 2.59
C PRO A 158 -12.91 -6.25 1.26
N SER A 159 -13.64 -5.15 1.13
CA SER A 159 -14.31 -4.77 -0.11
C SER A 159 -13.37 -4.06 -1.08
N PHE A 160 -12.25 -3.52 -0.58
CA PHE A 160 -11.17 -2.98 -1.38
C PHE A 160 -10.00 -3.95 -1.39
N ARG A 161 -9.61 -4.41 -2.57
CA ARG A 161 -8.44 -5.27 -2.78
C ARG A 161 -7.46 -4.60 -3.74
N ILE A 162 -6.17 -4.80 -3.47
CA ILE A 162 -5.08 -4.32 -4.33
C ILE A 162 -4.38 -5.55 -4.91
N GLY A 163 -4.25 -5.58 -6.23
CA GLY A 163 -3.56 -6.61 -6.98
C GLY A 163 -2.24 -6.11 -7.56
N ILE A 164 -1.27 -7.01 -7.70
CA ILE A 164 -0.03 -6.76 -8.43
C ILE A 164 0.23 -7.89 -9.43
N HIS A 165 0.73 -7.55 -10.62
CA HIS A 165 1.32 -8.51 -11.54
C HIS A 165 2.83 -8.38 -11.49
N VAL A 166 3.49 -9.50 -11.24
CA VAL A 166 4.92 -9.60 -11.10
C VAL A 166 5.47 -10.43 -12.24
N GLN A 167 6.53 -9.95 -12.89
CA GLN A 167 7.17 -10.60 -14.03
C GLN A 167 8.65 -10.88 -13.76
N SER A 168 9.28 -11.64 -14.66
CA SER A 168 10.70 -11.99 -14.60
C SER A 168 11.10 -12.69 -13.30
N ILE A 169 10.18 -13.48 -12.73
CA ILE A 169 10.40 -14.20 -11.47
C ILE A 169 11.45 -15.27 -11.71
N GLN A 170 12.63 -15.11 -11.09
CA GLN A 170 13.70 -16.08 -11.19
C GLN A 170 13.42 -17.34 -10.35
N PRO A 171 13.93 -18.52 -10.75
CA PRO A 171 14.78 -18.78 -11.91
C PRO A 171 14.01 -19.00 -13.24
N SER A 172 12.68 -19.13 -13.19
CA SER A 172 11.89 -19.56 -14.35
C SER A 172 11.63 -18.45 -15.38
N GLY A 173 11.86 -17.20 -15.01
CA GLY A 173 11.54 -16.01 -15.83
C GLY A 173 10.04 -15.79 -16.03
N LYS A 174 9.20 -16.52 -15.28
CA LYS A 174 7.74 -16.48 -15.42
C LYS A 174 7.14 -15.26 -14.71
N SER A 175 5.82 -15.23 -14.68
CA SER A 175 5.05 -14.17 -14.04
C SER A 175 3.95 -14.76 -13.18
N ASP A 176 3.63 -14.09 -12.08
CA ASP A 176 2.52 -14.44 -11.21
C ASP A 176 1.81 -13.18 -10.71
N ALA A 177 0.59 -13.36 -10.24
CA ALA A 177 -0.27 -12.33 -9.70
C ALA A 177 -0.51 -12.54 -8.20
N PHE A 178 -0.65 -11.42 -7.49
CA PHE A 178 -0.81 -11.41 -6.04
C PHE A 178 -1.86 -10.37 -5.63
N VAL A 179 -2.57 -10.62 -4.53
CA VAL A 179 -3.64 -9.74 -4.02
C VAL A 179 -3.54 -9.56 -2.51
N THR A 180 -3.95 -8.39 -2.01
CA THR A 180 -4.11 -8.14 -0.57
C THR A 180 -5.36 -8.82 -0.03
N PHE A 181 -5.25 -9.55 1.09
CA PHE A 181 -6.38 -10.18 1.79
C PHE A 181 -6.51 -9.67 3.22
N GLY A 182 -7.74 -9.70 3.77
CA GLY A 182 -8.08 -9.14 5.09
C GLY A 182 -7.48 -9.89 6.27
N ASP A 183 -7.06 -11.16 6.07
CA ASP A 183 -6.41 -11.96 7.12
C ASP A 183 -4.93 -11.60 7.33
N ASN A 184 -4.39 -10.64 6.56
CA ASN A 184 -3.10 -10.04 6.84
C ASN A 184 -3.35 -8.76 7.67
N PRO A 185 -3.33 -8.82 9.01
CA PRO A 185 -3.64 -7.65 9.82
C PRO A 185 -2.67 -6.52 9.47
N PRO A 186 -3.16 -5.29 9.27
CA PRO A 186 -2.31 -4.14 9.00
C PRO A 186 -1.25 -4.05 10.09
N GLN A 187 0.03 -4.10 9.70
CA GLN A 187 1.10 -3.78 10.63
C GLN A 187 1.02 -2.27 10.85
N GLN A 188 0.46 -1.85 11.99
CA GLN A 188 0.41 -0.44 12.34
C GLN A 188 1.84 0.03 12.56
N VAL A 189 2.28 1.03 11.81
CA VAL A 189 3.58 1.67 12.02
C VAL A 189 3.44 2.57 13.24
N VAL A 190 3.62 1.99 14.43
CA VAL A 190 3.61 2.76 15.69
C VAL A 190 4.80 3.73 15.64
N PRO A 191 4.60 5.05 15.87
CA PRO A 191 5.72 5.98 15.96
C PRO A 191 6.72 5.44 16.97
N GLU A 192 7.98 5.31 16.54
CA GLU A 192 9.01 4.72 17.39
C GLU A 192 9.03 5.43 18.75
N PRO A 193 9.24 4.71 19.87
CA PRO A 193 9.20 5.25 21.22
C PRO A 193 9.98 6.56 21.43
N GLY A 194 10.99 6.84 20.58
CA GLY A 194 11.76 8.07 20.56
C GLY A 194 10.93 9.36 20.41
N THR A 195 9.80 9.34 19.68
CA THR A 195 8.95 10.54 19.54
C THR A 195 8.25 10.89 20.85
N TYR A 196 7.80 9.89 21.60
CA TYR A 196 7.22 10.08 22.94
C TYR A 196 8.30 10.50 23.94
N ALA A 197 9.49 9.89 23.87
CA ALA A 197 10.61 10.27 24.70
C ALA A 197 11.03 11.74 24.47
N ALA A 198 11.05 12.20 23.20
CA ALA A 198 11.37 13.58 22.85
C ALA A 198 10.29 14.57 23.34
N LEU A 199 9.02 14.20 23.27
CA LEU A 199 7.91 15.04 23.72
C LEU A 199 7.83 15.12 25.25
N VAL A 200 8.08 14.00 25.94
CA VAL A 200 8.20 13.95 27.41
C VAL A 200 9.45 14.72 27.87
N ALA A 201 10.60 14.54 27.21
CA ALA A 201 11.82 15.28 27.54
C ALA A 201 11.66 16.79 27.29
N GLY A 202 11.04 17.18 26.18
CA GLY A 202 10.72 18.58 25.87
C GLY A 202 9.76 19.20 26.88
N GLY A 203 8.71 18.46 27.27
CA GLY A 203 7.75 18.89 28.29
C GLY A 203 8.38 19.05 29.68
N MET A 204 9.23 18.10 30.10
CA MET A 204 9.95 18.20 31.38
C MET A 204 10.96 19.35 31.38
N GLY A 205 11.67 19.59 30.28
CA GLY A 205 12.60 20.71 30.14
C GLY A 205 11.91 22.07 30.30
N LEU A 206 10.74 22.23 29.68
CA LEU A 206 9.94 23.46 29.81
C LEU A 206 9.45 23.66 31.26
N PHE A 207 9.02 22.58 31.93
CA PHE A 207 8.52 22.64 33.30
C PHE A 207 9.60 23.04 34.31
N VAL A 208 10.81 22.48 34.20
CA VAL A 208 11.96 22.82 35.04
C VAL A 208 12.40 24.28 34.82
N TRP A 209 12.39 24.74 33.57
CA TRP A 209 12.72 26.13 33.25
C TRP A 209 11.71 27.13 33.82
N LEU A 210 10.41 26.81 33.73
CA LEU A 210 9.34 27.62 34.33
C LEU A 210 9.45 27.67 35.87
N GLN A 211 9.82 26.55 36.52
CA GLN A 211 10.06 26.52 37.97
C GLN A 211 11.27 27.38 38.39
N ARG A 212 12.35 27.39 37.61
CA ARG A 212 13.52 28.24 37.90
C ARG A 212 13.19 29.72 37.79
N ARG A 213 12.39 30.13 36.79
CA ARG A 213 11.99 31.54 36.62
C ARG A 213 11.13 32.07 37.77
N ARG A 214 10.31 31.22 38.40
CA ARG A 214 9.47 31.60 39.54
C ARG A 214 10.24 31.80 40.84
N ARG A 215 11.49 31.34 40.94
CA ARG A 215 12.34 31.52 42.13
C ARG A 215 13.27 32.73 42.07
N LEU A 216 13.26 33.46 40.95
CA LEU A 216 14.10 34.63 40.71
C LEU A 216 13.32 35.96 40.79
N ASN A 217 12.02 35.90 41.12
CA ASN A 217 11.18 37.02 41.52
C ASN A 217 10.72 36.79 42.96
#